data_AF-A0A2S5MAI0-F1
#
_entry.id   AF-A0A2S5MAI0-F1
#
_cell.length_a   1.000
_cell.length_b   1.000
_cell.length_c   1.000
_cell.angle_alpha   90.00
_cell.angle_beta   90.00
_cell.angle_gamma   90.00
#
_symmetry.space_group_name_H-M   'P 1'
#
loop_
_entity.id
_entity.type
_entity.pdbx_description
1 polymer ?
#
loop_
_entity_poly.entity_id
_entity_poly.type
_entity_poly.pdbx_seq_one_letter_code
_entity_poly.pdbx_strand_id
1 'polypeptide(L)' 'IPITPWPKVAPLPTADVKAMQQLLTERGFYRGTFDGKLGRASRNAIHAFQLSAGIQPADGFATKDVLARLRGR' A
#
# COMPACT_ATOMS: atom_id res chain seq x y z
N ILE A 1 5.00 -21.04 -21.71
CA ILE A 1 4.13 -20.44 -20.67
C ILE A 1 4.99 -19.43 -19.92
N PRO A 2 4.75 -18.10 -20.02
CA PRO A 2 5.52 -17.16 -19.21
C PRO A 2 5.08 -17.35 -17.75
N ILE A 3 5.96 -17.92 -16.94
CA ILE A 3 5.82 -17.90 -15.48
C ILE A 3 6.16 -16.48 -15.03
N THR A 4 5.20 -15.58 -15.02
CA THR A 4 5.41 -14.25 -14.42
C THR A 4 5.86 -14.48 -12.98
N PRO A 5 7.09 -14.10 -12.60
CA PRO A 5 7.55 -14.32 -11.24
C PRO A 5 6.66 -13.47 -10.34
N TRP A 6 5.99 -14.12 -9.39
CA TRP A 6 5.24 -13.43 -8.35
C TRP A 6 6.11 -12.30 -7.81
N PRO A 7 5.63 -11.04 -7.84
CA PRO A 7 6.45 -9.93 -7.41
C PRO A 7 6.85 -10.23 -5.96
N LYS A 8 8.15 -10.31 -5.70
CA LYS A 8 8.69 -10.43 -4.34
C LYS A 8 8.45 -9.10 -3.64
N VAL A 9 7.19 -8.81 -3.32
CA VAL A 9 6.82 -7.71 -2.43
C VAL A 9 7.30 -8.11 -1.06
N ALA A 10 8.52 -7.66 -0.73
CA ALA A 10 9.10 -7.88 0.58
C ALA A 10 8.07 -7.44 1.63
N PRO A 11 7.75 -8.29 2.62
CA PRO A 11 6.82 -7.91 3.67
C PRO A 11 7.36 -6.64 4.33
N LEU A 12 6.59 -5.55 4.24
CA LEU A 12 6.93 -4.32 4.95
C LEU A 12 6.94 -4.63 6.45
N PRO A 13 7.91 -4.10 7.21
CA PRO A 13 7.87 -4.20 8.66
C PRO A 13 6.58 -3.56 9.17
N THR A 14 6.04 -4.10 10.27
CA THR A 14 4.74 -3.68 10.84
C THR A 14 4.67 -2.17 11.09
N ALA A 15 5.80 -1.53 11.44
CA ALA A 15 5.91 -0.08 11.60
C ALA A 15 5.66 0.69 10.30
N ASP A 16 6.21 0.23 9.17
CA ASP A 16 5.99 0.83 7.86
C ASP A 16 4.55 0.62 7.37
N VAL A 17 3.96 -0.54 7.65
CA VAL A 17 2.54 -0.79 7.36
C VAL A 17 1.66 0.17 8.16
N LYS A 18 1.95 0.36 9.44
CA LYS A 18 1.20 1.29 10.30
C LYS A 18 1.30 2.73 9.78
N ALA A 19 2.51 3.17 9.43
CA ALA A 19 2.74 4.49 8.82
C ALA A 19 1.98 4.64 7.50
N MET A 20 1.98 3.61 6.64
CA MET A 20 1.21 3.60 5.39
C MET A 20 -0.28 3.75 5.66
N GLN A 21 -0.85 2.97 6.59
CA GLN A 21 -2.27 3.04 6.92
C GLN A 21 -2.65 4.43 7.48
N GLN A 22 -1.79 5.02 8.31
CA GLN A 22 -1.99 6.38 8.83
C GLN A 22 -2.02 7.41 7.70
N LEU A 23 -1.03 7.41 6.81
CA LEU A 23 -0.96 8.32 5.66
C LEU A 23 -2.15 8.13 4.70
N LEU A 24 -2.57 6.88 4.47
CA LEU A 24 -3.75 6.59 3.66
C LEU A 24 -5.03 7.15 4.30
N THR A 25 -5.10 7.22 5.63
CA THR A 25 -6.24 7.81 6.34
C THR A 25 -6.22 9.32 6.28
N GLU A 26 -5.05 9.94 6.45
CA GLU A 26 -4.87 11.39 6.28
C GLU A 26 -5.28 11.84 4.87
N ARG A 27 -5.04 11.01 3.86
CA ARG A 27 -5.49 11.25 2.48
C ARG A 27 -6.94 10.82 2.19
N GLY A 28 -7.65 10.26 3.16
CA GLY A 28 -9.05 9.85 3.03
C GLY A 28 -9.29 8.53 2.29
N PHE A 29 -8.24 7.77 1.96
CA PHE A 29 -8.35 6.46 1.29
C PHE A 29 -8.58 5.29 2.25
N TYR A 30 -8.14 5.40 3.51
CA TYR A 30 -8.28 4.36 4.53
C TYR A 30 -9.13 4.84 5.71
N ARG A 31 -9.97 3.96 6.24
CA ARG A 31 -10.87 4.24 7.39
C ARG A 31 -10.86 3.11 8.42
N GLY A 32 -9.89 2.19 8.34
CA GLY A 32 -9.77 1.02 9.21
C GLY A 32 -8.74 1.22 10.33
N THR A 33 -8.44 0.15 11.04
CA THR A 33 -7.51 0.13 12.17
C THR A 33 -6.04 0.01 11.74
N PHE A 34 -5.17 0.75 12.42
CA PHE A 34 -3.72 0.80 12.20
C PHE A 34 -2.99 -0.37 12.86
N ASP A 35 -3.43 -1.59 12.58
CA ASP A 35 -2.94 -2.80 13.25
C ASP A 35 -1.59 -3.30 12.68
N GLY A 36 -1.06 -2.62 11.66
CA GLY A 36 0.12 -3.07 10.93
C GLY A 36 -0.13 -4.35 10.13
N LYS A 37 -1.40 -4.71 9.92
CA LYS A 37 -1.86 -5.86 9.15
C LYS A 37 -2.47 -5.40 7.83
N LEU A 38 -2.02 -6.01 6.73
CA LEU A 38 -2.55 -5.77 5.39
C LEU A 38 -3.80 -6.60 5.12
N GLY A 39 -4.91 -6.20 5.73
CA GLY A 39 -6.23 -6.75 5.45
C GLY A 39 -6.83 -6.23 4.14
N ARG A 40 -8.03 -6.70 3.80
CA ARG A 40 -8.77 -6.30 2.59
C ARG A 40 -8.97 -4.77 2.50
N ALA A 41 -9.33 -4.12 3.62
CA ALA A 41 -9.50 -2.68 3.66
C ALA A 41 -8.19 -1.92 3.34
N SER A 42 -7.05 -2.39 3.87
CA SER A 42 -5.75 -1.76 3.64
C SER A 42 -5.34 -1.91 2.18
N ARG A 43 -5.51 -3.11 1.58
CA ARG A 43 -5.24 -3.33 0.16
C ARG A 43 -6.12 -2.47 -0.75
N ASN A 44 -7.42 -2.34 -0.43
CA ASN A 44 -8.31 -1.47 -1.18
C ASN A 44 -7.89 0.00 -1.10
N ALA A 45 -7.46 0.48 0.07
CA ALA A 45 -6.96 1.84 0.22
C ALA A 45 -5.66 2.06 -0.54
N ILE A 46 -4.74 1.10 -0.51
CA ILE A 46 -3.50 1.15 -1.29
C ILE A 46 -3.81 1.17 -2.78
N HIS A 47 -4.73 0.32 -3.24
CA HIS A 47 -5.16 0.27 -4.62
C HIS A 47 -5.75 1.60 -5.07
N ALA A 48 -6.66 2.18 -4.28
CA ALA A 48 -7.24 3.49 -4.56
C ALA A 48 -6.19 4.61 -4.60
N PHE A 49 -5.22 4.59 -3.67
CA PHE A 49 -4.11 5.53 -3.70
C PHE A 49 -3.22 5.35 -4.94
N GLN A 50 -2.91 4.10 -5.31
CA GLN A 50 -2.11 3.81 -6.51
C GLN A 50 -2.80 4.35 -7.77
N LEU A 51 -4.11 4.13 -7.91
CA LEU A 51 -4.91 4.70 -9.00
C LEU A 51 -4.88 6.24 -8.97
N SER A 52 -5.11 6.84 -7.80
CA SER A 52 -5.10 8.30 -7.64
C SER A 52 -3.73 8.92 -7.90
N ALA A 53 -2.65 8.20 -7.62
CA ALA A 53 -1.27 8.65 -7.82
C ALA A 53 -0.73 8.29 -9.22
N GLY A 54 -1.52 7.63 -10.07
CA GLY A 54 -1.08 7.15 -11.38
C GLY A 54 -0.01 6.05 -11.31
N ILE A 55 0.13 5.36 -10.18
CA ILE A 55 1.07 4.27 -9.97
C ILE A 55 0.53 3.03 -10.68
N GLN A 56 1.31 2.52 -11.65
CA GLN A 56 1.03 1.26 -12.32
C GLN A 56 2.16 0.26 -12.02
N PRO A 57 1.83 -1.01 -11.72
CA PRO A 57 0.49 -1.56 -11.57
C PRO A 57 -0.17 -1.19 -10.23
N ALA A 58 -1.47 -0.92 -10.27
CA ALA A 58 -2.29 -0.70 -9.09
C ALA A 58 -2.76 -2.05 -8.56
N ASP A 59 -1.88 -2.78 -7.87
CA ASP A 59 -2.17 -4.14 -7.39
C ASP A 59 -2.69 -4.17 -5.94
N GLY A 60 -2.71 -3.01 -5.26
CA GLY A 60 -3.05 -2.92 -3.83
C GLY A 60 -1.94 -3.45 -2.90
N PHE A 61 -0.73 -3.66 -3.43
CA PHE A 61 0.42 -4.11 -2.64
C PHE A 61 1.09 -2.95 -1.91
N ALA A 62 1.26 -3.13 -0.60
CA ALA A 62 2.05 -2.23 0.22
C ALA A 62 3.54 -2.47 -0.05
N THR A 63 4.13 -1.62 -0.87
CA THR A 63 5.57 -1.64 -1.15
C THR A 63 6.25 -0.41 -0.56
N LYS A 64 7.58 -0.47 -0.41
CA LYS A 64 8.37 0.69 0.04
C LYS A 64 8.21 1.89 -0.89
N ASP A 65 8.02 1.64 -2.19
CA ASP A 65 7.79 2.68 -3.18
C ASP A 65 6.47 3.44 -2.94
N VAL A 66 5.36 2.70 -2.70
CA VAL A 66 4.07 3.31 -2.35
C VAL A 66 4.19 4.09 -1.04
N LEU A 67 4.94 3.58 -0.06
CA LEU A 67 5.18 4.27 1.21
C LEU A 67 5.96 5.58 1.01
N ALA A 68 7.01 5.56 0.17
CA ALA A 68 7.78 6.75 -0.18
C ALA A 68 6.90 7.81 -0.84
N ARG A 69 6.05 7.38 -1.80
CA ARG A 69 5.07 8.24 -2.46
C ARG A 69 4.05 8.83 -1.50
N LEU A 70 3.56 8.05 -0.54
CA LEU A 70 2.67 8.54 0.51
C LEU A 70 3.35 9.57 1.41
N ARG A 71 4.62 9.34 1.75
CA ARG A 71 5.49 10.27 2.51
C ARG A 71 5.85 11.54 1.70
N GLY A 72 5.55 11.59 0.40
CA GLY A 72 5.85 12.73 -0.46
C GLY A 72 7.33 12.90 -0.75
N ARG A 73 8.09 11.81 -0.77
CA ARG A 73 9.53 11.78 -1.07
C ARG A 73 9.81 10.93 -2.30
#